data_AF-A0A968X2F5-F1
#
_entry.id   AF-A0A968X2F5-F1
#
_cell.length_a   1.000
_cell.length_b   1.000
_cell.length_c   1.000
_cell.angle_alpha   90.00
_cell.angle_beta   90.00
_cell.angle_gamma   90.00
#
_symmetry.space_group_name_H-M   'P 1'
#
loop_
_entity.id
_entity.type
_entity.pdbx_description
1 polymer ?
#
loop_
_entity_poly.entity_id
_entity_poly.type
_entity_poly.pdbx_seq_one_letter_code
_entity_poly.pdbx_strand_id
1 'polypeptide(L)' 'MLHKKFLDVTEQLIGPDIILHHTKLFQKPAENGAPFPMHQDYSYFASYKDSMIAGVIFVSDATDEMGCLRVYPGSHKLGR' A
#
# COMPACT_ATOMS: atom_id res chain seq x y z
N MET A 1 -5.76 -2.03 11.44
CA MET A 1 -6.22 -2.53 10.12
C MET A 1 -7.50 -3.36 10.17
N LEU A 2 -7.97 -3.85 11.34
CA LEU A 2 -9.22 -4.63 11.45
C LEU A 2 -10.47 -3.78 11.76
N HIS A 3 -10.38 -2.47 11.58
CA HIS A 3 -11.50 -1.58 11.86
C HIS A 3 -12.59 -1.76 10.79
N LYS A 4 -13.87 -1.86 11.21
CA LYS A 4 -14.99 -2.19 10.31
C LYS A 4 -15.01 -1.37 9.02
N LYS A 5 -14.92 -0.03 9.13
CA LYS A 5 -14.91 0.86 7.94
C LYS A 5 -13.80 0.54 6.93
N PHE A 6 -12.64 0.09 7.41
CA PHE A 6 -11.53 -0.25 6.54
C PHE A 6 -11.77 -1.60 5.85
N LEU A 7 -12.30 -2.58 6.59
CA LEU A 7 -12.71 -3.88 6.04
C LEU A 7 -13.85 -3.73 5.02
N ASP A 8 -14.85 -2.89 5.30
CA ASP A 8 -15.99 -2.64 4.39
C ASP A 8 -15.52 -2.09 3.02
N VAL A 9 -14.49 -1.23 2.99
CA VAL A 9 -13.91 -0.73 1.73
C VAL A 9 -13.01 -1.77 1.07
N THR A 10 -12.28 -2.55 1.87
CA THR A 10 -11.40 -3.62 1.37
C THR A 10 -12.22 -4.70 0.67
N GLU A 11 -13.33 -5.13 1.28
CA GLU A 11 -14.25 -6.13 0.76
C GLU A 11 -14.81 -5.75 -0.61
N GLN A 12 -15.12 -4.46 -0.83
CA GLN A 12 -15.58 -3.97 -2.13
C GLN A 12 -14.53 -4.11 -3.24
N LEU A 13 -13.24 -4.20 -2.90
CA LEU A 13 -12.15 -4.29 -3.86
C LEU A 13 -11.71 -5.74 -4.13
N ILE A 14 -11.64 -6.57 -3.10
CA ILE A 14 -11.07 -7.93 -3.21
C ILE A 14 -12.06 -9.07 -2.92
N GLY A 15 -13.28 -8.75 -2.49
CA GLY A 15 -14.27 -9.73 -2.03
C GLY A 15 -14.21 -9.99 -0.52
N PRO A 16 -15.09 -10.88 -0.02
CA PRO A 16 -15.32 -11.10 1.41
C PRO A 16 -14.19 -11.83 2.14
N ASP A 17 -13.36 -12.58 1.40
CA ASP A 17 -12.30 -13.41 1.96
C ASP A 17 -11.02 -12.59 2.19
N ILE A 18 -10.99 -11.86 3.31
CA ILE A 18 -9.91 -10.95 3.67
C ILE A 18 -8.95 -11.59 4.67
N ILE A 19 -7.66 -11.61 4.35
CA ILE A 19 -6.58 -11.99 5.27
C ILE A 19 -5.64 -10.80 5.46
N LEU A 20 -5.38 -10.43 6.72
CA LEU A 20 -4.33 -9.46 7.03
C LEU A 20 -2.96 -10.13 6.95
N HIS A 21 -2.21 -9.87 5.89
CA HIS A 21 -0.87 -10.45 5.72
C HIS A 21 0.16 -9.85 6.70
N HIS A 22 0.24 -8.52 6.80
CA HIS A 22 1.16 -7.81 7.71
C HIS A 22 0.80 -6.32 7.80
N THR A 23 1.45 -5.60 8.71
CA THR A 23 1.36 -4.13 8.82
C THR A 23 2.74 -3.51 8.91
N LYS A 24 2.90 -2.30 8.35
CA LYS A 24 4.12 -1.50 8.44
C LYS A 24 3.77 -0.07 8.85
N LEU A 25 4.67 0.57 9.59
CA LEU A 25 4.64 2.00 9.84
C LEU A 25 5.74 2.65 9.00
N PHE A 26 5.36 3.57 8.13
CA PHE A 26 6.31 4.36 7.33
C PHE A 26 6.55 5.70 8.02
N GLN A 27 7.72 5.84 8.65
CA GLN A 27 8.18 7.11 9.19
C GLN A 27 9.22 7.71 8.24
N LYS A 28 8.98 8.93 7.77
CA LYS A 28 9.88 9.68 6.89
C LYS A 28 10.30 10.97 7.59
N PRO A 29 11.41 10.97 8.36
CA PRO A 29 11.91 12.20 8.96
C PRO A 29 12.37 13.16 7.87
N ALA A 30 12.21 14.47 8.11
CA ALA A 30 12.64 15.49 7.16
C ALA A 30 14.15 15.37 6.89
N GLU A 31 14.52 15.39 5.61
CA GLU A 31 15.90 15.38 5.11
C GLU A 31 16.76 14.18 5.54
N ASN A 32 16.17 13.20 6.23
CA ASN A 32 16.87 12.05 6.79
C ASN A 32 16.16 10.77 6.37
N GLY A 33 16.91 9.81 5.82
CA GLY A 33 16.37 8.51 5.44
C GLY A 33 16.92 8.01 4.12
N ALA A 34 16.28 6.96 3.60
CA ALA A 34 16.62 6.35 2.33
C ALA A 34 15.55 6.69 1.26
N PRO A 35 15.93 6.79 -0.02
CA PRO A 35 14.96 6.95 -1.09
C PRO A 35 14.04 5.73 -1.16
N PHE A 36 12.79 5.95 -1.56
CA PHE A 36 11.82 4.90 -1.85
C PHE A 36 11.57 4.89 -3.36
N PRO A 37 12.44 4.23 -4.16
CA PRO A 37 12.31 4.23 -5.62
C PRO A 37 11.01 3.57 -6.06
N MET A 38 10.54 3.90 -7.26
CA MET A 38 9.36 3.25 -7.84
C MET A 38 9.55 1.73 -7.90
N HIS A 39 8.57 0.99 -7.38
CA HIS A 39 8.53 -0.47 -7.42
C HIS A 39 7.09 -0.99 -7.33
N GLN A 40 6.94 -2.30 -7.47
CA GLN A 40 5.74 -3.04 -7.11
C GLN A 40 6.04 -3.90 -5.88
N ASP A 41 5.04 -4.10 -5.01
CA ASP A 41 5.20 -4.89 -3.79
C ASP A 41 5.37 -6.40 -4.03
N TYR A 42 4.93 -6.89 -5.20
CA TYR A 42 4.90 -8.33 -5.52
C TYR A 42 6.28 -9.01 -5.38
N SER A 43 7.35 -8.35 -5.81
CA SER A 43 8.72 -8.90 -5.74
C SER A 43 9.20 -9.15 -4.31
N TYR A 44 8.62 -8.44 -3.34
CA TYR A 44 8.90 -8.62 -1.91
C TYR A 44 7.89 -9.56 -1.23
N PHE A 45 6.64 -9.56 -1.69
CA PHE A 45 5.53 -10.30 -1.10
C PHE A 45 4.74 -11.04 -2.17
N ALA A 46 5.36 -12.08 -2.74
CA ALA A 46 4.72 -12.90 -3.75
C ALA A 46 3.42 -13.52 -3.20
N SER A 47 2.32 -13.34 -3.92
CA SER A 47 1.01 -13.85 -3.55
C SER A 47 0.40 -14.66 -4.69
N TYR A 48 -0.40 -15.66 -4.34
CA TYR A 48 -1.10 -16.44 -5.35
C TYR A 48 -2.06 -15.55 -6.14
N LYS A 49 -1.99 -15.63 -7.48
CA LYS A 49 -2.78 -14.82 -8.43
C LYS A 49 -2.63 -13.30 -8.26
N ASP A 50 -1.52 -12.83 -7.69
CA ASP A 50 -1.25 -11.40 -7.49
C ASP A 50 -2.38 -10.71 -6.70
N SER A 51 -2.95 -11.44 -5.74
CA SER A 51 -4.18 -11.08 -5.03
C SER A 51 -3.96 -10.12 -3.85
N MET A 52 -2.72 -9.91 -3.43
CA MET A 52 -2.41 -9.02 -2.31
C MET A 52 -2.60 -7.55 -2.73
N ILE A 53 -3.32 -6.79 -1.92
CA ILE A 53 -3.41 -5.32 -2.02
C ILE A 53 -2.77 -4.65 -0.80
N ALA A 54 -2.24 -3.45 -1.01
CA ALA A 54 -1.76 -2.58 0.08
C ALA A 54 -2.80 -1.49 0.36
N GLY A 55 -3.23 -1.39 1.62
CA GLY A 55 -4.03 -0.26 2.10
C GLY A 55 -3.20 0.64 3.01
N VAL A 56 -3.19 1.94 2.72
CA VAL A 56 -2.38 2.95 3.43
C VAL A 56 -3.30 3.90 4.19
N ILE A 57 -3.01 4.08 5.48
CA ILE A 57 -3.67 5.09 6.31
C ILE A 57 -2.62 6.15 6.62
N PHE A 58 -2.90 7.39 6.23
CA PHE A 58 -2.05 8.52 6.58
C PHE A 58 -2.36 8.96 8.02
N VAL A 59 -1.34 8.94 8.87
CA VAL A 59 -1.43 9.36 10.29
C VAL A 59 -0.98 10.81 10.51
N SER A 60 -0.50 11.46 9.45
CA SER A 60 -0.14 12.86 9.35
C SER A 60 -0.53 13.36 7.95
N ASP A 61 -0.38 14.66 7.70
CA ASP A 61 -0.46 15.18 6.34
C ASP A 61 0.55 14.47 5.42
N ALA A 62 0.17 14.35 4.15
CA ALA A 62 0.95 13.70 3.11
C ALA A 62 1.03 14.62 1.88
N THR A 63 1.78 15.70 2.01
CA THR A 63 2.02 16.65 0.92
C THR A 63 3.14 16.18 -0.01
N ASP A 64 3.30 16.88 -1.13
CA ASP A 64 4.34 16.58 -2.11
C ASP A 64 5.75 16.74 -1.51
N GLU A 65 5.94 17.74 -0.64
CA GLU A 65 7.19 18.02 0.06
C GLU A 65 7.49 16.97 1.15
N MET A 66 6.44 16.36 1.72
CA MET A 66 6.56 15.29 2.74
C MET A 66 6.78 13.90 2.12
N GLY A 67 6.91 13.81 0.80
CA GLY A 67 7.13 12.55 0.09
C GLY A 67 5.90 11.64 0.14
N CYS A 68 4.73 12.18 -0.18
CA CYS A 68 3.48 11.44 -0.26
C CYS A 68 3.54 10.27 -1.27
N LEU A 69 2.57 9.36 -1.15
CA LEU A 69 2.50 8.18 -2.01
C LEU A 69 2.34 8.60 -3.49
N ARG A 70 3.11 7.94 -4.36
CA ARG A 70 2.98 8.08 -5.82
C ARG A 70 2.55 6.75 -6.41
N VAL A 71 1.63 6.80 -7.36
CA VAL A 71 1.16 5.65 -8.12
C VAL A 71 1.20 6.01 -9.60
N TYR A 72 1.72 5.11 -10.44
CA TYR A 72 1.60 5.24 -11.89
C TYR A 72 0.31 4.58 -12.35
N PRO A 73 -0.72 5.32 -12.80
CA PRO A 73 -2.02 4.75 -13.10
C PRO A 73 -1.94 3.62 -14.15
N GLY A 74 -2.64 2.52 -13.89
CA GLY A 74 -2.69 1.37 -14.79
C GLY A 74 -1.45 0.46 -14.79
N SER A 75 -0.38 0.78 -14.05
CA SER A 75 0.84 -0.05 -14.00
C SER A 75 0.61 -1.49 -13.55
N HIS A 76 -0.40 -1.74 -12.71
CA HIS A 76 -0.80 -3.08 -12.25
C HIS A 76 -1.24 -4.02 -13.39
N LYS A 77 -1.53 -3.49 -14.59
CA LYS A 77 -1.92 -4.29 -15.77
C LYS A 77 -0.73 -4.71 -16.63
N LEU A 78 0.47 -4.17 -16.34
CA LEU A 78 1.67 -4.42 -17.13
C LEU A 78 2.43 -5.67 -16.66
N GLY A 79 1.81 -6.46 -15.77
CA GLY A 79 2.41 -7.62 -15.15
C GLY A 79 3.19 -7.29 -13.89
N ARG A 80 4.04 -8.25 -13.54
CA ARG A 80 5.00 -8.22 -12.42
C ARG A 80 6.35 -7.72 -12.91
#